data_AF-A0A6G0W8U2-F1
#
_entry.id   AF-A0A6G0W8U2-F1
#
_cell.length_a   1.000
_cell.length_b   1.000
_cell.length_c   1.000
_cell.angle_alpha   90.00
_cell.angle_beta   90.00
_cell.angle_gamma   90.00
#
_symmetry.space_group_name_H-M   'P 1'
#
loop_
_entity.id
_entity.type
_entity.pdbx_description
1 polymer ?
#
loop_
_entity_poly.entity_id
_entity_poly.type
_entity_poly.pdbx_seq_one_letter_code
_entity_poly.pdbx_strand_id
1 'polypeptide(L)'
;MTTQCFFNHCPLPATNVQGVFKCANHRYRAKCKVDACPNQAYARSMCVRHGGKAKCKVDRCQSKCRVGEYCIRHGPTASRPRCSEVGCDKLAQASGKCTHHGGGRFCKREGCFSRGQHNGLCSFHFQIEQRQAATDATTAHPAEPTTTTTTSSLATDESALWALLENSSWDDQGCSTEVALMLDLFDPILLSGCGDL
;
A
#
# COMPACT_ATOMS: atom_id res chain seq x y z
N MET A 1 17.84 6.54 32.40
CA MET A 1 18.29 6.59 30.99
C MET A 1 17.79 5.33 30.30
N THR A 2 16.91 5.45 29.30
CA THR A 2 16.40 4.29 28.55
C THR A 2 17.42 3.85 27.50
N THR A 3 17.88 2.61 27.56
CA THR A 3 18.81 2.08 26.56
C THR A 3 18.13 2.04 25.21
N GLN A 4 18.72 2.72 24.21
CA GLN A 4 18.17 2.81 22.86
C GLN A 4 18.53 1.58 22.03
N CYS A 5 17.69 1.23 21.05
CA CYS A 5 17.98 0.14 20.11
C CYS A 5 19.27 0.38 19.33
N PHE A 6 20.09 -0.68 19.21
CA PHE A 6 21.38 -0.67 18.53
C PHE A 6 21.32 -0.29 17.03
N PHE A 7 20.20 -0.53 16.34
CA PHE A 7 20.12 -0.35 14.89
C PHE A 7 19.92 1.12 14.49
N ASN A 8 20.82 1.65 13.66
CA ASN A 8 20.77 2.97 12.99
C ASN A 8 19.97 4.05 13.75
N HIS A 9 20.36 4.33 15.00
CA HIS A 9 19.72 5.34 15.86
C HIS A 9 18.20 5.16 16.02
N CYS A 10 17.71 3.92 16.02
CA CYS A 10 16.29 3.62 16.19
C CYS A 10 15.81 4.16 17.53
N PRO A 11 14.77 5.03 17.58
CA PRO A 11 14.35 5.71 18.80
C PRO A 11 13.63 4.80 19.79
N LEU A 12 13.32 3.55 19.40
CA LEU A 12 12.57 2.62 20.22
C LEU A 12 13.43 2.07 21.37
N PRO A 13 12.82 1.83 22.54
CA PRO A 13 13.51 1.28 23.68
C PRO A 13 14.07 -0.10 23.35
N ALA A 14 15.32 -0.33 23.73
CA ALA A 14 15.95 -1.63 23.61
C ALA A 14 15.50 -2.56 24.73
N THR A 15 15.12 -3.77 24.35
CA THR A 15 15.11 -4.94 25.22
C THR A 15 16.39 -5.74 24.99
N ASN A 16 16.87 -6.43 26.02
CA ASN A 16 17.99 -7.35 25.86
C ASN A 16 17.46 -8.65 25.24
N VAL A 17 17.63 -8.78 23.92
CA VAL A 17 17.24 -9.99 23.19
C VAL A 17 18.51 -10.66 22.71
N GLN A 18 18.77 -11.88 23.19
CA GLN A 18 19.95 -12.68 22.83
C GLN A 18 21.28 -11.96 23.12
N GLY A 19 21.37 -11.22 24.23
CA GLY A 19 22.59 -10.51 24.63
C GLY A 19 22.86 -9.22 23.83
N VAL A 20 21.88 -8.72 23.07
CA VAL A 20 21.99 -7.48 22.28
C VAL A 20 20.81 -6.57 22.57
N PHE A 21 21.09 -5.27 22.75
CA PHE A 21 20.08 -4.23 22.95
C PHE A 21 19.32 -3.92 21.65
N LYS A 22 18.12 -4.51 21.48
CA LYS A 22 17.27 -4.36 20.29
C LYS A 22 15.83 -4.05 20.69
N CYS A 23 15.10 -3.29 19.89
CA CYS A 23 13.66 -3.10 20.10
C CYS A 23 12.84 -4.27 19.54
N ALA A 24 11.55 -4.32 19.89
CA ALA A 24 10.61 -5.33 19.39
C ALA A 24 10.55 -5.39 17.85
N ASN A 25 10.60 -4.24 17.16
CA ASN A 25 10.58 -4.17 15.69
C ASN A 25 11.84 -4.72 15.04
N HIS A 26 12.97 -4.71 15.76
CA HIS A 26 14.25 -5.20 15.28
C HIS A 26 14.66 -6.56 15.88
N ARG A 27 13.75 -7.24 16.59
CA ARG A 27 14.06 -8.53 17.25
C ARG A 27 14.59 -9.60 16.28
N TYR A 28 14.03 -9.64 15.07
CA TYR A 28 14.40 -10.59 14.02
C TYR A 28 15.48 -10.07 13.06
N ARG A 29 16.01 -8.87 13.30
CA ARG A 29 17.04 -8.27 12.45
C ARG A 29 18.41 -8.64 13.02
N ALA A 30 19.23 -9.27 12.20
CA ALA A 30 20.59 -9.63 12.55
C ALA A 30 21.50 -8.39 12.49
N LYS A 31 22.38 -8.22 13.49
CA LYS A 31 23.39 -7.17 13.48
C LYS A 31 24.51 -7.52 12.52
N CYS A 32 25.14 -6.51 11.93
CA CYS A 32 26.38 -6.72 11.21
C CYS A 32 27.45 -7.34 12.14
N LYS A 33 28.24 -8.28 11.62
CA LYS A 33 29.32 -8.96 12.35
C LYS A 33 30.46 -8.02 12.75
N VAL A 34 30.72 -7.00 11.94
CA VAL A 34 31.70 -5.94 12.27
C VAL A 34 31.29 -5.22 13.55
N ASP A 35 32.22 -5.13 14.50
CA ASP A 35 32.01 -4.53 15.81
C ASP A 35 31.53 -3.09 15.72
N ALA A 36 30.64 -2.72 16.65
CA ALA A 36 30.01 -1.40 16.73
C ALA A 36 29.32 -0.92 15.44
N CYS A 37 29.01 -1.80 14.47
CA CYS A 37 28.28 -1.41 13.27
C CYS A 37 26.75 -1.41 13.52
N PRO A 38 26.07 -0.26 13.51
CA PRO A 38 24.64 -0.16 13.79
C PRO A 38 23.76 -0.66 12.63
N ASN A 39 24.36 -1.13 11.52
CA ASN A 39 23.63 -1.57 10.36
C ASN A 39 23.13 -3.02 10.49
N GLN A 40 21.98 -3.26 9.88
CA GLN A 40 21.45 -4.60 9.67
C GLN A 40 22.36 -5.42 8.74
N ALA A 41 22.57 -6.68 9.10
CA ALA A 41 23.17 -7.65 8.20
C ALA A 41 22.25 -7.88 6.99
N TYR A 42 22.84 -7.85 5.80
CA TYR A 42 22.16 -8.11 4.54
C TYR A 42 22.35 -9.58 4.13
N ALA A 43 23.60 -10.02 4.04
CA ALA A 43 23.98 -11.41 3.78
C ALA A 43 25.36 -11.69 4.38
N ARG A 44 25.72 -12.97 4.56
CA ARG A 44 27.00 -13.38 5.19
C ARG A 44 27.26 -12.71 6.55
N SER A 45 26.19 -12.45 7.30
CA SER A 45 26.22 -11.72 8.57
C SER A 45 26.82 -10.31 8.50
N MET A 46 26.93 -9.71 7.32
CA MET A 46 27.52 -8.37 7.13
C MET A 46 26.54 -7.43 6.44
N CYS A 47 26.62 -6.13 6.76
CA CYS A 47 25.84 -5.11 6.08
C CYS A 47 26.41 -4.82 4.68
N VAL A 48 25.68 -4.07 3.85
CA VAL A 48 26.10 -3.71 2.49
C VAL A 48 27.45 -2.97 2.46
N ARG A 49 27.76 -2.16 3.49
CA ARG A 49 29.04 -1.45 3.61
C ARG A 49 30.20 -2.37 3.97
N HIS A 50 29.94 -3.41 4.76
CA HIS A 50 30.95 -4.33 5.26
C HIS A 50 31.02 -5.64 4.45
N GLY A 51 30.61 -5.63 3.18
CA GLY A 51 30.76 -6.79 2.31
C GLY A 51 29.60 -7.78 2.34
N GLY A 52 28.44 -7.41 2.87
CA GLY A 52 27.20 -8.17 2.69
C GLY A 52 26.75 -8.25 1.23
N LYS A 53 27.13 -7.26 0.40
CA LYS A 53 26.84 -7.24 -1.04
C LYS A 53 28.12 -7.44 -1.83
N ALA A 54 28.06 -8.26 -2.90
CA ALA A 54 29.21 -8.52 -3.76
C ALA A 54 29.71 -7.24 -4.45
N LYS A 55 31.03 -7.18 -4.69
CA LYS A 55 31.67 -6.14 -5.51
C LYS A 55 31.63 -6.55 -6.97
N CYS A 56 31.58 -5.56 -7.85
CA CYS A 56 31.62 -5.76 -9.29
C CYS A 56 32.83 -6.62 -9.68
N LYS A 57 32.64 -7.60 -10.56
CA LYS A 57 33.70 -8.50 -11.03
C LYS A 57 34.77 -7.85 -11.92
N VAL A 58 34.50 -6.66 -12.46
CA VAL A 58 35.45 -5.90 -13.29
C VAL A 58 36.61 -5.40 -12.43
N ASP A 59 37.83 -5.62 -12.93
CA ASP A 59 39.06 -5.21 -12.27
C ASP A 59 39.06 -3.73 -11.88
N ARG A 60 39.53 -3.46 -10.66
CA ARG A 60 39.61 -2.11 -10.06
C ARG A 60 38.25 -1.42 -9.87
N CYS A 61 37.11 -2.10 -10.08
CA CYS A 61 35.79 -1.52 -9.80
C CYS A 61 35.38 -1.69 -8.32
N GLN A 62 35.28 -0.60 -7.58
CA GLN A 62 34.82 -0.62 -6.18
C GLN A 62 33.29 -0.54 -6.03
N SER A 63 32.55 -0.51 -7.15
CA SER A 63 31.09 -0.46 -7.14
C SER A 63 30.49 -1.81 -6.75
N LYS A 64 29.32 -1.78 -6.10
CA LYS A 64 28.61 -2.99 -5.67
C LYS A 64 27.80 -3.58 -6.83
N CYS A 65 27.65 -4.90 -6.86
CA CYS A 65 26.85 -5.58 -7.89
C CYS A 65 25.39 -5.14 -7.82
N ARG A 66 24.74 -4.95 -8.97
CA ARG A 66 23.32 -4.62 -9.05
C ARG A 66 22.53 -5.75 -9.71
N VAL A 67 23.05 -6.31 -10.79
CA VAL A 67 22.48 -7.44 -11.54
C VAL A 67 23.60 -8.45 -11.77
N GLY A 68 23.38 -9.71 -11.34
CA GLY A 68 24.41 -10.74 -11.38
C GLY A 68 25.70 -10.33 -10.64
N GLU A 69 26.83 -10.47 -11.32
CA GLU A 69 28.17 -10.19 -10.78
C GLU A 69 28.68 -8.75 -11.06
N TYR A 70 27.84 -7.89 -11.63
CA TYR A 70 28.27 -6.59 -12.15
C TYR A 70 27.51 -5.41 -11.57
N CYS A 71 28.17 -4.25 -11.49
CA CYS A 71 27.53 -2.99 -11.11
C CYS A 71 26.69 -2.42 -12.27
N ILE A 72 25.96 -1.33 -12.03
CA ILE A 72 25.10 -0.71 -13.07
C ILE A 72 25.87 -0.26 -14.33
N ARG A 73 27.17 0.08 -14.17
CA ARG A 73 28.05 0.54 -15.26
C ARG A 73 28.76 -0.58 -16.02
N HIS A 74 28.80 -1.79 -15.45
CA HIS A 74 29.52 -2.92 -16.04
C HIS A 74 28.61 -4.13 -16.29
N GLY A 75 27.36 -4.07 -15.84
CA GLY A 75 26.41 -5.15 -16.05
C GLY A 75 25.76 -5.07 -17.42
N PRO A 76 24.86 -6.01 -17.74
CA PRO A 76 24.16 -6.06 -19.03
C PRO A 76 23.42 -4.76 -19.38
N THR A 77 23.09 -3.96 -18.37
CA THR A 77 22.42 -2.66 -18.51
C THR A 77 23.37 -1.49 -18.79
N ALA A 78 24.68 -1.73 -18.90
CA ALA A 78 25.68 -0.69 -19.11
C ALA A 78 25.61 -0.10 -20.52
N SER A 79 25.36 -0.94 -21.52
CA SER A 79 25.29 -0.58 -22.94
C SER A 79 23.95 0.00 -23.38
N ARG A 80 23.15 0.53 -22.43
CA ARG A 80 21.86 1.11 -22.76
C ARG A 80 22.06 2.32 -23.67
N PRO A 81 21.36 2.38 -24.82
CA PRO A 81 21.50 3.50 -25.73
C PRO A 81 21.07 4.80 -25.06
N ARG A 82 21.63 5.92 -25.53
CA ARG A 82 21.16 7.26 -25.16
C ARG A 82 19.85 7.55 -25.88
N CYS A 83 19.12 8.54 -25.36
CA CYS A 83 17.92 9.05 -26.01
C CYS A 83 18.25 9.51 -27.42
N SER A 84 17.43 9.14 -28.40
CA SER A 84 17.58 9.53 -29.80
C SER A 84 17.29 11.00 -30.08
N GLU A 85 16.88 11.78 -29.07
CA GLU A 85 16.58 13.20 -29.24
C GLU A 85 17.88 14.01 -29.15
N VAL A 86 18.04 14.96 -30.08
CA VAL A 86 19.24 15.80 -30.18
C VAL A 86 19.45 16.57 -28.87
N GLY A 87 20.67 16.52 -28.33
CA GLY A 87 21.02 17.19 -27.07
C GLY A 87 20.55 16.48 -25.79
N CYS A 88 20.08 15.23 -25.87
CA CYS A 88 19.62 14.49 -24.69
C CYS A 88 20.61 13.42 -24.20
N ASP A 89 21.30 13.69 -23.10
CA ASP A 89 22.23 12.73 -22.47
C ASP A 89 21.55 11.65 -21.61
N LYS A 90 20.21 11.66 -21.53
CA LYS A 90 19.47 10.68 -20.72
C LYS A 90 19.50 9.31 -21.42
N LEU A 91 19.52 8.24 -20.61
CA LEU A 91 19.44 6.87 -21.15
C LEU A 91 18.06 6.60 -21.73
N ALA A 92 18.02 5.93 -22.87
CA ALA A 92 16.80 5.41 -23.46
C ALA A 92 16.22 4.30 -22.59
N GLN A 93 14.89 4.33 -22.46
CA GLN A 93 14.12 3.37 -21.67
C GLN A 93 13.38 2.42 -22.60
N ALA A 94 12.60 2.96 -23.53
CA ALA A 94 11.90 2.22 -24.58
C ALA A 94 11.94 3.04 -25.88
N SER A 95 11.78 2.38 -27.01
CA SER A 95 11.68 3.02 -28.33
C SER A 95 12.83 3.99 -28.67
N GLY A 96 14.03 3.76 -28.13
CA GLY A 96 15.19 4.66 -28.31
C GLY A 96 15.09 6.00 -27.58
N LYS A 97 14.03 6.27 -26.80
CA LYS A 97 13.80 7.55 -26.13
C LYS A 97 13.89 7.44 -24.62
N CYS A 98 14.20 8.54 -23.94
CA CYS A 98 14.20 8.61 -22.47
C CYS A 98 12.77 8.81 -21.93
N THR A 99 12.57 8.71 -20.62
CA THR A 99 11.24 8.88 -20.00
C THR A 99 10.54 10.20 -20.33
N HIS A 100 11.31 11.26 -20.61
CA HIS A 100 10.77 12.58 -20.93
C HIS A 100 10.42 12.74 -22.41
N HIS A 101 11.13 12.02 -23.28
CA HIS A 101 10.97 12.12 -24.73
C HIS A 101 10.11 10.98 -25.30
N GLY A 102 9.32 10.26 -24.49
CA GLY A 102 8.42 9.21 -24.98
C GLY A 102 8.97 7.78 -24.85
N GLY A 103 10.02 7.58 -24.06
CA GLY A 103 10.55 6.25 -23.70
C GLY A 103 9.73 5.50 -22.65
N GLY A 104 8.50 5.92 -22.39
CA GLY A 104 7.57 5.28 -21.47
C GLY A 104 6.21 5.12 -22.13
N ARG A 105 5.37 4.27 -21.54
CA ARG A 105 3.97 4.14 -21.98
C ARG A 105 3.17 5.34 -21.49
N PHE A 106 2.37 5.92 -22.35
CA PHE A 106 1.37 6.92 -21.99
C PHE A 106 0.09 6.24 -21.49
N CYS A 107 -0.78 7.02 -20.87
CA CYS A 107 -2.08 6.58 -20.44
C CYS A 107 -2.91 6.13 -21.65
N LYS A 108 -3.55 4.98 -21.57
CA LYS A 108 -4.47 4.43 -22.59
C LYS A 108 -5.76 5.24 -22.75
N ARG A 109 -6.04 6.17 -21.84
CA ARG A 109 -7.24 7.00 -21.91
C ARG A 109 -7.04 8.04 -23.00
N GLU A 110 -7.99 8.10 -23.92
CA GLU A 110 -8.04 9.11 -24.98
C GLU A 110 -7.82 10.53 -24.43
N GLY A 111 -6.96 11.29 -25.10
CA GLY A 111 -6.59 12.66 -24.70
C GLY A 111 -5.69 12.77 -23.46
N CYS A 112 -5.23 11.67 -22.86
CA CYS A 112 -4.37 11.71 -21.69
C CYS A 112 -2.88 11.49 -22.03
N PHE A 113 -2.08 12.56 -21.94
CA PHE A 113 -0.62 12.50 -22.14
C PHE A 113 0.17 12.18 -20.88
N SER A 114 -0.50 11.84 -19.78
CA SER A 114 0.14 11.39 -18.55
C SER A 114 0.76 10.00 -18.72
N ARG A 115 1.76 9.68 -17.92
CA ARG A 115 2.42 8.36 -17.97
C ARG A 115 1.50 7.25 -17.48
N GLY A 116 1.41 6.17 -18.24
CA GLY A 116 0.71 4.94 -17.89
C GLY A 116 1.52 4.12 -16.89
N GLN A 117 1.21 4.26 -15.60
CA GLN A 117 1.90 3.58 -14.49
C GLN A 117 1.25 2.23 -14.13
N HIS A 118 -0.07 2.12 -14.27
CA HIS A 118 -0.85 0.96 -13.81
C HIS A 118 -1.66 0.37 -14.97
N ASN A 119 -1.29 -0.81 -15.47
CA ASN A 119 -1.96 -1.51 -16.59
C ASN A 119 -2.14 -0.67 -17.88
N GLY A 120 -1.29 0.35 -18.05
CA GLY A 120 -1.35 1.30 -19.16
C GLY A 120 -2.12 2.58 -18.84
N LEU A 121 -2.58 2.81 -17.61
CA LEU A 121 -3.28 4.02 -17.18
C LEU A 121 -2.42 4.84 -16.21
N CYS A 122 -2.64 6.16 -16.19
CA CYS A 122 -2.09 7.00 -15.15
C CYS A 122 -2.77 6.70 -13.81
N SER A 123 -2.15 7.08 -12.69
CA SER A 123 -2.69 6.79 -11.35
C SER A 123 -4.12 7.33 -11.16
N PHE A 124 -4.43 8.47 -11.77
CA PHE A 124 -5.78 9.04 -11.76
C PHE A 124 -6.79 8.17 -12.51
N HIS A 125 -6.53 7.85 -13.78
CA HIS A 125 -7.46 7.01 -14.56
C HIS A 125 -7.52 5.57 -14.05
N PHE A 126 -6.44 5.04 -13.50
CA PHE A 126 -6.46 3.74 -12.82
C PHE A 126 -7.42 3.75 -11.63
N GLN A 127 -7.41 4.80 -10.81
CA GLN A 127 -8.33 4.90 -9.67
C GLN A 127 -9.79 5.04 -10.12
N ILE A 128 -10.04 5.77 -11.21
CA ILE A 128 -11.38 5.89 -11.80
C ILE A 128 -11.88 4.54 -12.31
N GLU A 129 -11.06 3.81 -13.07
CA GLU A 129 -11.43 2.49 -13.57
C GLU A 129 -11.66 1.49 -12.43
N GLN A 130 -10.82 1.48 -11.40
CA GLN A 130 -11.01 0.61 -10.23
C GLN A 130 -12.34 0.91 -9.51
N ARG A 131 -12.75 2.20 -9.46
CA ARG A 131 -14.04 2.59 -8.89
C ARG A 131 -15.21 2.12 -9.75
N GLN A 132 -15.11 2.24 -11.08
CA GLN A 132 -16.14 1.78 -12.01
C GLN A 132 -16.29 0.25 -11.99
N ALA A 133 -15.18 -0.49 -11.93
CA ALA A 133 -15.21 -1.94 -11.81
C ALA A 133 -15.92 -2.41 -10.52
N ALA A 134 -15.78 -1.65 -9.41
CA ALA A 134 -16.48 -1.94 -8.17
C ALA A 134 -17.99 -1.66 -8.25
N THR A 135 -18.41 -0.61 -8.98
CA THR A 135 -19.83 -0.34 -9.21
C THR A 135 -20.46 -1.42 -10.09
N ASP A 136 -19.77 -1.82 -11.16
CA ASP A 136 -20.27 -2.85 -12.09
C ASP A 136 -20.38 -4.23 -11.41
N ALA A 137 -19.47 -4.54 -10.48
CA ALA A 137 -19.56 -5.74 -9.64
C ALA A 137 -20.76 -5.71 -8.67
N THR A 138 -21.24 -4.52 -8.30
CA THR A 138 -22.40 -4.36 -7.40
C THR A 138 -23.73 -4.39 -8.17
N THR A 139 -23.74 -3.91 -9.42
CA THR A 139 -24.94 -3.90 -10.29
C THR A 139 -25.21 -5.22 -11.01
N ALA A 140 -24.25 -6.16 -11.01
CA ALA A 140 -24.42 -7.50 -11.60
C ALA A 140 -25.32 -8.47 -10.80
N HIS A 141 -25.94 -8.04 -9.69
CA HIS A 141 -27.03 -8.76 -9.04
C HIS A 141 -28.37 -7.99 -9.13
N PRO A 142 -29.17 -8.21 -10.18
CA PRO A 142 -30.62 -8.13 -10.05
C PRO A 142 -31.10 -9.54 -9.66
N ALA A 143 -31.21 -9.81 -8.35
CA ALA A 143 -32.06 -10.89 -7.87
C ALA A 143 -33.11 -10.24 -6.96
N GLU A 144 -34.32 -10.16 -7.49
CA GLU A 144 -35.53 -9.83 -6.79
C GLU A 144 -35.67 -10.67 -5.50
N PRO A 145 -36.30 -10.14 -4.44
CA PRO A 145 -36.69 -10.94 -3.28
C PRO A 145 -37.84 -11.88 -3.68
N THR A 146 -37.53 -13.03 -4.27
CA THR A 146 -38.52 -14.07 -4.55
C THR A 146 -38.84 -14.84 -3.27
N THR A 147 -39.97 -14.49 -2.68
CA THR A 147 -40.78 -15.35 -1.82
C THR A 147 -41.06 -16.67 -2.54
N THR A 148 -40.59 -17.81 -2.01
CA THR A 148 -41.13 -19.13 -2.41
C THR A 148 -41.04 -20.12 -1.25
N THR A 149 -42.14 -20.16 -0.51
CA THR A 149 -42.82 -21.34 0.03
C THR A 149 -42.22 -22.68 -0.41
N THR A 150 -41.62 -23.42 0.53
CA THR A 150 -41.46 -24.86 0.43
C THR A 150 -42.22 -25.49 1.58
N THR A 151 -43.45 -25.89 1.28
CA THR A 151 -44.30 -26.71 2.14
C THR A 151 -43.79 -28.14 2.08
N SER A 152 -43.29 -28.66 3.19
CA SER A 152 -43.32 -30.09 3.46
C SER A 152 -43.79 -30.30 4.90
N SER A 153 -44.93 -30.97 4.98
CA SER A 153 -45.81 -31.15 6.11
C SER A 153 -45.23 -32.01 7.24
N LEU A 154 -45.23 -31.48 8.46
CA LEU A 154 -45.67 -32.23 9.63
C LEU A 154 -46.79 -31.42 10.28
N ALA A 155 -47.96 -32.04 10.33
CA ALA A 155 -49.20 -31.43 10.75
C ALA A 155 -49.21 -31.17 12.27
N THR A 156 -49.81 -30.01 12.59
CA THR A 156 -50.60 -29.68 13.79
C THR A 156 -49.91 -29.72 15.15
N ASP A 157 -49.56 -28.53 15.65
CA ASP A 157 -50.45 -27.87 16.62
C ASP A 157 -50.27 -26.34 16.55
N GLU A 158 -51.13 -25.67 15.78
CA GLU A 158 -51.09 -24.21 15.59
C GLU A 158 -51.41 -23.45 16.89
N SER A 159 -51.96 -24.12 17.90
CA SER A 159 -52.18 -23.52 19.23
C SER A 159 -50.88 -23.35 20.02
N ALA A 160 -49.88 -24.21 19.80
CA ALA A 160 -48.59 -24.14 20.49
C ALA A 160 -47.69 -23.01 19.97
N LEU A 161 -47.83 -22.64 18.68
CA LEU A 161 -47.09 -21.55 18.06
C LEU A 161 -47.63 -20.17 18.47
N TRP A 162 -48.96 -20.01 18.57
CA TRP A 162 -49.55 -18.79 19.13
C TRP A 162 -49.24 -18.63 20.62
N ALA A 163 -49.17 -19.73 21.40
CA ALA A 163 -48.78 -19.67 22.81
C ALA A 163 -47.31 -19.23 23.05
N LEU A 164 -46.41 -19.39 22.07
CA LEU A 164 -45.02 -18.91 22.16
C LEU A 164 -44.87 -17.45 21.72
N LEU A 165 -45.71 -16.98 20.79
CA LEU A 165 -45.70 -15.59 20.33
C LEU A 165 -46.40 -14.65 21.33
N GLU A 166 -47.48 -15.10 21.98
CA GLU A 166 -48.21 -14.32 23.00
C GLU A 166 -47.43 -14.14 24.32
N ASN A 167 -46.42 -14.99 24.56
CA ASN A 167 -45.55 -14.90 25.75
C ASN A 167 -44.27 -14.08 25.52
N SER A 168 -44.10 -13.48 24.34
CA SER A 168 -43.10 -12.44 24.15
C SER A 168 -43.65 -11.10 24.65
N SER A 169 -43.81 -11.03 25.97
CA SER A 169 -43.91 -9.80 26.75
C SER A 169 -42.61 -9.02 26.53
N TRP A 170 -42.60 -8.12 25.56
CA TRP A 170 -41.58 -7.08 25.50
C TRP A 170 -42.02 -6.02 26.48
N ASP A 171 -41.52 -6.14 27.72
CA ASP A 171 -41.65 -5.13 28.75
C ASP A 171 -41.07 -3.81 28.22
N ASP A 172 -41.97 -2.92 27.82
CA ASP A 172 -41.70 -1.52 27.56
C ASP A 172 -41.75 -0.79 28.91
N GLN A 173 -40.67 -0.94 29.68
CA GLN A 173 -40.46 -0.19 30.92
C GLN A 173 -38.97 -0.02 31.24
N GLY A 174 -38.40 1.04 30.66
CA GLY A 174 -37.97 2.15 31.50
C GLY A 174 -36.46 2.43 31.62
N CYS A 175 -36.19 3.74 31.48
CA CYS A 175 -35.02 4.54 31.89
C CYS A 175 -33.78 4.51 30.97
N SER A 176 -33.32 5.62 30.38
CA SER A 176 -33.53 7.03 30.71
C SER A 176 -33.25 7.94 29.50
N THR A 177 -34.22 8.83 29.24
CA THR A 177 -34.10 10.29 28.98
C THR A 177 -32.76 10.80 28.38
N GLU A 178 -32.69 11.53 27.26
CA GLU A 178 -33.58 12.59 26.79
C GLU A 178 -33.60 12.69 25.26
N VAL A 179 -34.78 13.05 24.76
CA VAL A 179 -35.12 13.29 23.37
C VAL A 179 -34.95 14.78 23.07
N ALA A 180 -34.54 15.06 21.83
CA ALA A 180 -34.85 16.26 21.06
C ALA A 180 -34.27 17.59 21.55
N LEU A 181 -33.44 18.19 20.69
CA LEU A 181 -33.87 19.43 20.02
C LEU A 181 -33.17 19.57 18.66
N MET A 182 -34.01 19.46 17.63
CA MET A 182 -34.01 20.21 16.37
C MET A 182 -32.81 20.14 15.42
N LEU A 183 -33.07 19.42 14.33
CA LEU A 183 -32.64 19.71 12.98
C LEU A 183 -32.90 21.18 12.57
N ASP A 184 -32.12 21.59 11.56
CA ASP A 184 -32.30 22.70 10.63
C ASP A 184 -31.72 24.06 11.02
N LEU A 185 -30.57 24.39 10.40
CA LEU A 185 -30.40 25.63 9.63
C LEU A 185 -29.09 25.58 8.81
N PHE A 186 -29.25 25.34 7.51
CA PHE A 186 -28.57 25.96 6.36
C PHE A 186 -27.02 26.08 6.32
N ASP A 187 -26.46 25.60 5.19
CA ASP A 187 -25.20 25.98 4.52
C ASP A 187 -24.89 27.51 4.54
N PRO A 188 -23.80 28.01 3.89
CA PRO A 188 -22.36 27.71 3.90
C PRO A 188 -21.55 29.01 4.12
N ILE A 189 -20.26 28.95 4.52
CA ILE A 189 -19.35 30.12 4.33
C ILE A 189 -18.01 29.68 3.75
N LEU A 190 -17.89 29.88 2.44
CA LEU A 190 -16.66 30.23 1.73
C LEU A 190 -16.40 31.75 1.86
N LEU A 191 -15.16 32.15 1.54
CA LEU A 191 -14.57 33.50 1.48
C LEU A 191 -14.11 34.02 2.85
N SER A 192 -12.87 34.44 3.11
CA SER A 192 -11.90 35.26 2.34
C SER A 192 -10.55 35.18 3.11
N GLY A 193 -9.33 35.37 2.58
CA GLY A 193 -8.87 35.88 1.29
C GLY A 193 -7.33 35.84 1.23
N CYS A 194 -6.80 35.81 0.00
CA CYS A 194 -5.46 36.29 -0.33
C CYS A 194 -5.42 37.81 -0.27
N GLY A 195 -4.27 38.39 0.12
CA GLY A 195 -3.98 39.82 -0.01
C GLY A 195 -2.64 40.22 0.63
N ASP A 196 -1.61 40.29 -0.21
CA ASP A 196 -0.44 41.19 -0.25
C ASP A 196 0.28 41.66 1.03
N LEU A 197 1.55 41.24 1.17
CA LEU A 197 2.73 42.07 1.46
C LEU A 197 4.04 41.28 1.21
#